data_AF-A0A920UDZ2-F1
#
_entry.id   AF-A0A920UDZ2-F1
#
_cell.length_a   1.000
_cell.length_b   1.000
_cell.length_c   1.000
_cell.angle_alpha   90.00
_cell.angle_beta   90.00
_cell.angle_gamma   90.00
#
_symmetry.space_group_name_H-M   'P 1'
#
loop_
_entity.id
_entity.type
_entity.pdbx_description
1 polymer ?
#
loop_
_entity_poly.entity_id
_entity_poly.type
_entity_poly.pdbx_seq_one_letter_code
_entity_poly.pdbx_strand_id
1 'polypeptide(L)'
;MKNKDQKILINVEDDETRIAFINGPKLENLHIEQTHRSQKVGNIYCGKVIKVQPSFQAAFINYGEARHGFLSLSDINFQVYKPNRQGRGKPSISQVLKPGQKILVQVIKDEIAHKGATLTTNISLAGRFIVYMPDSDRGGVSKKIEDEEQRTRLRHLLKGLGSEDASAIIRTVGVDRSLTELKRDFTNLRRTWNEIKK
;
A
#
# COMPACT_ATOMS: atom_id res chain seq x y z
N MET A 1 8.56 16.06 31.03
CA MET A 1 8.63 17.46 30.55
C MET A 1 8.45 17.44 29.03
N LYS A 2 7.44 18.12 28.47
CA LYS A 2 7.25 18.21 27.01
C LYS A 2 8.27 19.21 26.45
N ASN A 3 9.18 18.75 25.59
CA ASN A 3 10.11 19.63 24.88
C ASN A 3 9.31 20.59 24.01
N LYS A 4 9.39 21.90 24.30
CA LYS A 4 8.40 22.90 23.86
C LYS A 4 8.72 23.55 22.51
N ASP A 5 9.84 23.20 21.88
CA ASP A 5 10.34 23.87 20.66
C ASP A 5 10.49 22.93 19.45
N GLN A 6 9.62 21.93 19.33
CA GLN A 6 9.55 21.12 18.10
C GLN A 6 8.86 21.91 16.98
N LYS A 7 9.56 22.15 15.87
CA LYS A 7 9.01 22.81 14.68
C LYS A 7 9.25 21.95 13.43
N ILE A 8 8.33 22.05 12.48
CA ILE A 8 8.49 21.54 11.12
C ILE A 8 8.70 22.76 10.22
N LEU A 9 9.86 22.82 9.56
CA LEU A 9 10.16 23.84 8.56
C LEU A 9 10.02 23.21 7.17
N ILE A 10 9.27 23.86 6.29
CA ILE A 10 9.04 23.40 4.91
C ILE A 10 9.57 24.48 3.98
N ASN A 11 10.59 24.15 3.18
CA ASN A 11 11.07 24.97 2.08
C ASN A 11 10.65 24.33 0.75
N VAL A 12 10.04 25.10 -0.13
CA VAL A 12 9.56 24.60 -1.43
C VAL A 12 10.22 25.47 -2.51
N GLU A 13 11.10 24.87 -3.30
CA GLU A 13 11.70 25.42 -4.52
C GLU A 13 11.12 24.69 -5.74
N ASP A 14 11.43 25.17 -6.95
CA ASP A 14 10.91 24.60 -8.21
C ASP A 14 11.32 23.13 -8.43
N ASP A 15 12.54 22.76 -8.02
CA ASP A 15 13.14 21.45 -8.24
C ASP A 15 13.28 20.61 -6.95
N GLU A 16 12.98 21.18 -5.78
CA GLU A 16 13.25 20.56 -4.50
C GLU A 16 12.31 21.02 -3.37
N THR A 17 11.75 20.07 -2.63
CA THR A 17 11.06 20.31 -1.36
C THR A 17 11.91 19.78 -0.20
N ARG A 18 12.19 20.64 0.78
CA ARG A 18 12.93 20.30 2.01
C ARG A 18 12.01 20.37 3.22
N ILE A 19 11.96 19.31 4.00
CA ILE A 19 11.21 19.24 5.27
C ILE A 19 12.20 18.96 6.39
N ALA A 20 12.34 19.93 7.31
CA ALA A 20 13.22 19.81 8.47
C ALA A 20 12.39 19.69 9.75
N PHE A 21 12.69 18.68 10.56
CA PHE A 21 12.23 18.54 11.94
C PHE A 21 13.30 19.11 12.86
N ILE A 22 12.98 20.18 13.58
CA ILE A 22 13.92 20.84 14.49
C ILE A 22 13.39 20.84 15.92
N ASN A 23 14.30 20.83 16.89
CA ASN A 23 14.01 20.97 18.31
C ASN A 23 14.92 22.06 18.89
N GLY A 24 14.37 23.26 19.07
CA GLY A 24 15.17 24.46 19.34
C GLY A 24 16.14 24.74 18.19
N PRO A 25 17.46 24.93 18.45
CA PRO A 25 18.46 25.15 17.40
C PRO A 25 18.97 23.85 16.74
N LYS A 26 18.54 22.67 17.21
CA LYS A 26 19.06 21.38 16.75
C LYS A 26 18.18 20.80 15.64
N LEU A 27 18.79 20.49 14.50
CA LEU A 27 18.16 19.68 13.45
C LEU A 27 18.09 18.21 13.91
N GLU A 28 16.88 17.64 13.95
CA GLU A 28 16.67 16.23 14.27
C GLU A 28 16.59 15.37 13.01
N ASN A 29 15.91 15.85 11.96
CA ASN A 29 15.77 15.12 10.71
C ASN A 29 15.58 16.08 9.52
N LEU A 30 16.13 15.74 8.36
CA LEU A 30 15.99 16.48 7.11
C LEU A 30 15.56 15.52 6.01
N HIS A 31 14.39 15.78 5.43
CA HIS A 31 13.89 15.10 4.25
C HIS A 31 13.99 16.03 3.04
N ILE A 32 14.51 15.51 1.93
CA ILE A 32 14.66 16.26 0.68
C ILE A 32 13.99 15.43 -0.42
N GLU A 33 13.02 16.03 -1.09
CA GLU A 33 12.33 15.45 -2.23
C GLU A 33 12.66 16.29 -3.48
N GLN A 34 13.25 15.66 -4.50
CA GLN A 34 13.60 16.32 -5.76
C GLN A 34 12.56 16.04 -6.83
N THR A 35 12.15 17.07 -7.57
CA THR A 35 11.11 17.01 -8.60
C THR A 35 11.42 15.99 -9.71
N HIS A 36 12.70 15.76 -10.01
CA HIS A 36 13.14 14.81 -11.05
C HIS A 36 13.07 13.33 -10.66
N ARG A 37 12.79 13.02 -9.38
CA ARG A 37 12.76 11.64 -8.89
C ARG A 37 11.42 11.31 -8.27
N SER A 38 10.35 11.39 -9.07
CA SER A 38 9.03 10.91 -8.65
C SER A 38 9.09 9.39 -8.44
N GLN A 39 9.28 8.93 -7.20
CA GLN A 39 9.06 7.53 -6.86
C GLN A 39 7.57 7.25 -7.01
N LYS A 40 7.20 6.28 -7.85
CA LYS A 40 5.80 5.95 -8.11
C LYS A 40 5.34 4.78 -7.25
N VAL A 41 6.26 4.12 -6.54
CA VAL A 41 5.95 3.08 -5.56
C VAL A 41 4.90 3.58 -4.57
N GLY A 42 3.82 2.82 -4.44
CA GLY A 42 2.69 3.16 -3.57
C GLY A 42 1.56 3.90 -4.28
N ASN A 43 1.79 4.52 -5.44
CA ASN A 43 0.73 5.19 -6.21
C ASN A 43 -0.32 4.18 -6.68
N ILE A 44 -1.57 4.62 -6.68
CA ILE A 44 -2.74 3.84 -7.08
C ILE A 44 -3.35 4.44 -8.34
N TYR A 45 -3.62 3.60 -9.33
CA TYR A 45 -4.14 4.01 -10.63
C TYR A 45 -5.36 3.16 -11.01
N CYS A 46 -6.31 3.76 -11.73
CA CYS A 46 -7.33 3.03 -12.47
C CYS A 46 -6.79 2.73 -13.87
N GLY A 47 -6.26 1.53 -14.06
CA GLY A 47 -5.67 1.08 -15.31
C GLY A 47 -6.64 0.29 -16.19
N LYS A 48 -6.24 0.04 -17.43
CA LYS A 48 -6.94 -0.81 -18.39
C LYS A 48 -6.07 -2.00 -18.78
N VAL A 49 -6.60 -3.21 -18.68
CA VAL A 49 -5.93 -4.43 -19.16
C VAL A 49 -5.77 -4.32 -20.68
N ILE A 50 -4.53 -4.28 -21.17
CA ILE A 50 -4.24 -4.24 -22.60
C ILE A 50 -4.13 -5.65 -23.16
N LYS A 51 -3.38 -6.50 -22.46
CA LYS A 51 -3.09 -7.86 -22.91
C LYS A 51 -3.00 -8.80 -21.72
N VAL A 52 -3.51 -10.01 -21.89
CA VAL A 52 -3.35 -11.12 -20.95
C VAL A 52 -2.41 -12.14 -21.58
N GLN A 53 -1.40 -12.58 -20.85
CA GLN A 53 -0.41 -13.54 -21.31
C GLN A 53 -0.44 -14.81 -20.44
N PRO A 54 -1.12 -15.88 -20.89
CA PRO A 54 -1.32 -17.09 -20.09
C PRO A 54 -0.02 -17.86 -19.85
N SER A 55 0.92 -17.85 -20.80
CA SER A 55 2.15 -18.64 -20.75
C SER A 55 3.00 -18.38 -19.50
N PHE A 56 2.96 -17.16 -18.96
CA PHE A 56 3.64 -16.80 -17.70
C PHE A 56 2.70 -16.17 -16.67
N GLN A 57 1.38 -16.41 -16.82
CA GLN A 57 0.36 -16.06 -15.84
C GLN A 57 0.38 -14.58 -15.41
N ALA A 58 0.34 -13.66 -16.38
CA ALA A 58 0.35 -12.23 -16.12
C ALA A 58 -0.47 -11.41 -17.14
N ALA A 59 -0.68 -10.14 -16.83
CA ALA A 59 -1.35 -9.17 -17.69
C ALA A 59 -0.55 -7.85 -17.76
N PHE A 60 -0.66 -7.16 -18.89
CA PHE A 60 -0.11 -5.83 -19.10
C PHE A 60 -1.20 -4.78 -18.93
N ILE A 61 -0.96 -3.81 -18.07
CA ILE A 61 -1.93 -2.78 -17.69
C ILE A 61 -1.44 -1.44 -18.21
N ASN A 62 -2.27 -0.74 -18.98
CA ASN A 62 -2.05 0.68 -19.24
C ASN A 62 -2.62 1.47 -18.05
N TYR A 63 -1.76 2.15 -17.32
CA TYR A 63 -2.12 2.96 -16.15
C TYR A 63 -1.75 4.44 -16.32
N GLY A 64 -1.52 4.87 -17.56
CA GLY A 64 -1.20 6.26 -17.91
C GLY A 64 0.30 6.57 -18.09
N GLU A 65 1.17 5.59 -17.86
CA GLU A 65 2.62 5.74 -18.04
C GLU A 65 3.11 5.31 -19.42
N ALA A 66 4.34 5.72 -19.74
CA ALA A 66 5.00 5.42 -21.01
C ALA A 66 5.11 3.92 -21.29
N ARG A 67 5.33 3.10 -20.24
CA ARG A 67 5.36 1.65 -20.34
C ARG A 67 4.15 1.04 -19.65
N HIS A 68 3.64 -0.04 -20.23
CA HIS A 68 2.59 -0.82 -19.58
C HIS A 68 3.16 -1.53 -18.34
N GLY A 69 2.40 -1.49 -17.26
CA GLY A 69 2.75 -2.15 -16.02
C GLY A 69 2.51 -3.65 -16.11
N PHE A 70 3.29 -4.40 -15.36
CA PHE A 70 3.24 -5.85 -15.29
C PHE A 70 2.47 -6.28 -14.03
N LEU A 71 1.34 -6.99 -14.22
CA LEU A 71 0.53 -7.54 -13.14
C LEU A 71 0.56 -9.08 -13.20
N SER A 72 1.18 -9.70 -12.21
CA SER A 72 1.23 -11.17 -12.11
C SER A 72 -0.05 -11.74 -11.50
N LEU A 73 -0.39 -13.00 -11.81
CA LEU A 73 -1.52 -13.69 -11.18
C LEU A 73 -1.40 -13.75 -9.64
N SER A 74 -0.19 -13.89 -9.09
CA SER A 74 0.04 -13.88 -7.64
C SER A 74 -0.25 -12.54 -6.98
N ASP A 75 -0.22 -11.45 -7.76
CA ASP A 75 -0.50 -10.09 -7.30
C ASP A 75 -1.97 -9.69 -7.52
N ILE A 76 -2.82 -10.66 -7.91
CA ILE A 76 -4.26 -10.45 -8.03
C ILE A 76 -4.98 -10.76 -6.71
N ASN A 77 -5.80 -9.83 -6.26
CA ASN A 77 -6.73 -10.02 -5.16
C ASN A 77 -7.98 -10.75 -5.69
N PHE A 78 -8.10 -12.05 -5.38
CA PHE A 78 -9.22 -12.89 -5.81
C PHE A 78 -10.53 -12.60 -5.07
N GLN A 79 -10.51 -11.85 -3.96
CA GLN A 79 -11.75 -11.40 -3.31
C GLN A 79 -12.47 -10.37 -4.18
N VAL A 80 -11.69 -9.52 -4.86
CA VAL A 80 -12.18 -8.47 -5.77
C VAL A 80 -12.36 -9.00 -7.19
N TYR A 81 -11.33 -9.65 -7.74
CA TYR A 81 -11.33 -10.15 -9.12
C TYR A 81 -11.50 -11.67 -9.12
N LYS A 82 -12.75 -12.11 -9.02
CA LYS A 82 -13.09 -13.53 -8.94
C LYS A 82 -12.88 -14.24 -10.28
N PRO A 83 -12.29 -15.44 -10.31
CA PRO A 83 -12.16 -16.22 -11.53
C PRO A 83 -13.52 -16.68 -12.05
N ASN A 84 -13.68 -16.71 -13.37
CA ASN A 84 -14.91 -17.12 -14.06
C ASN A 84 -15.09 -18.66 -14.13
N ARG A 85 -14.87 -19.38 -13.01
CA ARG A 85 -15.07 -20.83 -12.91
C ARG A 85 -15.35 -21.29 -11.48
N GLN A 86 -16.26 -22.25 -11.32
CA GLN A 86 -16.37 -23.12 -10.14
C GLN A 86 -15.55 -24.40 -10.40
N GLY A 87 -14.44 -24.58 -9.71
CA GLY A 87 -13.59 -25.77 -9.85
C GLY A 87 -12.43 -25.78 -8.87
N ARG A 88 -11.93 -26.98 -8.52
CA ARG A 88 -10.76 -27.14 -7.63
C ARG A 88 -9.47 -26.90 -8.42
N GLY A 89 -8.67 -25.91 -8.03
CA GLY A 89 -7.35 -25.61 -8.61
C GLY A 89 -7.03 -24.12 -8.65
N LYS A 90 -5.75 -23.77 -8.87
CA LYS A 90 -5.33 -22.38 -9.06
C LYS A 90 -5.86 -21.86 -10.41
N PRO A 91 -6.61 -20.75 -10.46
CA PRO A 91 -7.16 -20.24 -11.71
C PRO A 91 -6.05 -19.75 -12.63
N SER A 92 -6.28 -19.80 -13.94
CA SER A 92 -5.42 -19.14 -14.92
C SER A 92 -5.74 -17.64 -15.00
N ILE A 93 -4.74 -16.82 -15.29
CA ILE A 93 -4.91 -15.37 -15.49
C ILE A 93 -6.04 -15.01 -16.48
N SER A 94 -6.22 -15.79 -17.55
CA SER A 94 -7.28 -15.57 -18.54
C SER A 94 -8.68 -15.83 -18.02
N GLN A 95 -8.81 -16.57 -16.92
CA GLN A 95 -10.10 -16.79 -16.25
C GLN A 95 -10.45 -15.64 -15.32
N VAL A 96 -9.49 -14.77 -14.99
CA VAL A 96 -9.61 -13.73 -13.98
C VAL A 96 -9.71 -12.35 -14.65
N LEU A 97 -8.86 -12.09 -15.65
CA LEU A 97 -8.78 -10.81 -16.34
C LEU A 97 -9.09 -10.97 -17.83
N LYS A 98 -9.71 -9.94 -18.40
CA LYS A 98 -9.95 -9.82 -19.85
C LYS A 98 -9.36 -8.53 -20.41
N PRO A 99 -8.84 -8.52 -21.65
CA PRO A 99 -8.48 -7.29 -22.34
C PRO A 99 -9.64 -6.29 -22.33
N GLY A 100 -9.33 -5.02 -22.12
CA GLY A 100 -10.30 -3.94 -22.02
C GLY A 100 -10.86 -3.68 -20.62
N GLN A 101 -10.70 -4.61 -19.68
CA GLN A 101 -11.19 -4.48 -18.30
C GLN A 101 -10.49 -3.32 -17.58
N LYS A 102 -11.27 -2.46 -16.90
CA LYS A 102 -10.75 -1.46 -15.96
C LYS A 102 -10.40 -2.14 -14.63
N ILE A 103 -9.26 -1.79 -14.06
CA ILE A 103 -8.71 -2.45 -12.88
C ILE A 103 -7.96 -1.44 -12.02
N LEU A 104 -8.19 -1.48 -10.71
CA LEU A 104 -7.42 -0.68 -9.76
C LEU A 104 -6.11 -1.39 -9.43
N VAL A 105 -4.99 -0.69 -9.60
CA VAL A 105 -3.64 -1.22 -9.41
C VAL A 105 -2.79 -0.28 -8.56
N GLN A 106 -1.90 -0.85 -7.76
CA GLN A 106 -0.88 -0.13 -7.00
C GLN A 106 0.51 -0.52 -7.50
N VAL A 107 1.40 0.47 -7.63
CA VAL A 107 2.79 0.25 -8.02
C VAL A 107 3.57 -0.32 -6.84
N ILE A 108 4.19 -1.49 -7.02
CA ILE A 108 5.06 -2.12 -6.01
C ILE A 108 6.54 -1.96 -6.31
N LYS A 109 6.89 -1.81 -7.60
CA LYS A 109 8.25 -1.53 -8.06
C LYS A 109 8.16 -0.61 -9.26
N ASP A 110 8.97 0.44 -9.25
CA ASP A 110 9.08 1.38 -10.37
C ASP A 110 9.58 0.70 -11.65
N GLU A 111 9.45 1.41 -12.77
CA GLU A 111 10.02 1.01 -14.05
C GLU A 111 11.54 0.87 -13.92
N ILE A 112 12.09 -0.23 -14.44
CA ILE A 112 13.54 -0.46 -14.44
C ILE A 112 13.99 -0.64 -15.88
N ALA A 113 14.75 0.34 -16.38
CA ALA A 113 15.29 0.39 -17.73
C ALA A 113 14.21 0.19 -18.81
N HIS A 114 14.08 -1.04 -19.32
CA HIS A 114 13.13 -1.38 -20.40
C HIS A 114 11.86 -2.08 -19.89
N LYS A 115 11.81 -2.45 -18.61
CA LYS A 115 10.67 -3.16 -17.99
C LYS A 115 9.72 -2.15 -17.35
N GLY A 116 8.43 -2.26 -17.66
CA GLY A 116 7.40 -1.47 -16.99
C GLY A 116 7.29 -1.78 -15.50
N ALA A 117 6.57 -0.94 -14.77
CA ALA A 117 6.44 -1.05 -13.32
C ALA A 117 5.76 -2.38 -12.94
N THR A 118 6.13 -2.94 -11.79
CA THR A 118 5.40 -4.09 -11.24
C THR A 118 4.19 -3.58 -10.47
N LEU A 119 3.03 -4.19 -10.71
CA LEU A 119 1.75 -3.78 -10.17
C LEU A 119 1.14 -4.87 -9.29
N THR A 120 0.28 -4.47 -8.35
CA THR A 120 -0.58 -5.35 -7.58
C THR A 120 -2.00 -4.81 -7.51
N THR A 121 -2.96 -5.70 -7.31
CA THR A 121 -4.34 -5.31 -6.96
C THR A 121 -4.63 -5.51 -5.47
N ASN A 122 -3.66 -6.03 -4.71
CA ASN A 122 -3.69 -6.04 -3.26
C ASN A 122 -3.30 -4.65 -2.75
N ILE A 123 -4.25 -3.71 -2.82
CA ILE A 123 -4.03 -2.33 -2.42
C ILE A 123 -3.68 -2.27 -0.93
N SER A 124 -2.75 -1.39 -0.58
CA SER A 124 -2.39 -1.11 0.80
C SER A 124 -2.16 0.39 1.01
N LEU A 125 -2.65 0.91 2.13
CA LEU A 125 -2.49 2.30 2.53
C LEU A 125 -1.67 2.36 3.82
N ALA A 126 -0.45 2.86 3.74
CA ALA A 126 0.43 2.99 4.89
C ALA A 126 0.01 4.20 5.74
N GLY A 127 -0.50 3.94 6.95
CA GLY A 127 -0.73 4.96 7.97
C GLY A 127 0.45 5.11 8.91
N ARG A 128 0.24 5.81 10.02
CA ARG A 128 1.32 6.11 10.97
C ARG A 128 1.77 4.86 11.73
N PHE A 129 0.82 4.07 12.21
CA PHE A 129 1.04 2.91 13.07
C PHE A 129 0.67 1.60 12.40
N ILE A 130 -0.23 1.64 11.42
CA ILE A 130 -0.68 0.46 10.70
C ILE A 130 -0.54 0.63 9.19
N VAL A 131 -0.62 -0.48 8.48
CA VAL A 131 -0.88 -0.53 7.04
C VAL A 131 -2.29 -1.08 6.87
N TYR A 132 -3.19 -0.29 6.31
CA TYR A 132 -4.56 -0.68 6.02
C TYR A 132 -4.62 -1.45 4.69
N MET A 133 -5.33 -2.57 4.67
CA MET A 133 -5.48 -3.44 3.49
C MET A 133 -6.98 -3.68 3.24
N PRO A 134 -7.59 -2.94 2.30
CA PRO A 134 -8.97 -3.19 1.90
C PRO A 134 -9.11 -4.54 1.19
N ASP A 135 -10.32 -5.11 1.26
CA ASP A 135 -10.71 -6.34 0.57
C ASP A 135 -9.75 -7.52 0.87
N SER A 136 -9.22 -7.57 2.09
CA SER A 136 -8.22 -8.54 2.52
C SER A 136 -8.50 -9.00 3.94
N ASP A 137 -8.45 -10.30 4.15
CA ASP A 137 -8.48 -10.98 5.45
C ASP A 137 -7.07 -11.19 6.05
N ARG A 138 -6.02 -10.83 5.30
CA ARG A 138 -4.61 -11.14 5.63
C ARG A 138 -3.96 -10.11 6.55
N GLY A 139 -4.54 -9.84 7.72
CA GLY A 139 -3.95 -8.95 8.72
C GLY A 139 -2.71 -9.54 9.42
N GLY A 140 -1.91 -8.70 10.10
CA GLY A 140 -0.72 -9.20 10.80
C GLY A 140 0.10 -8.20 11.60
N VAL A 141 1.22 -8.66 12.13
CA VAL A 141 2.17 -7.85 12.89
C VAL A 141 3.50 -7.84 12.15
N SER A 142 4.15 -6.67 12.06
CA SER A 142 5.46 -6.51 11.40
C SER A 142 6.44 -7.61 11.79
N LYS A 143 7.16 -8.14 10.81
CA LYS A 143 8.18 -9.18 11.02
C LYS A 143 9.37 -8.69 11.86
N LYS A 144 9.60 -7.38 11.94
CA LYS A 144 10.67 -6.76 12.76
C LYS A 144 10.35 -6.76 14.26
N ILE A 145 9.14 -7.14 14.66
CA ILE A 145 8.76 -7.31 16.06
C ILE A 145 8.96 -8.80 16.35
N GLU A 146 10.01 -9.14 17.09
CA GLU A 146 10.43 -10.53 17.33
C GLU A 146 9.89 -11.10 18.65
N ASP A 147 9.57 -10.23 19.61
CA ASP A 147 8.98 -10.62 20.89
C ASP A 147 7.59 -11.27 20.69
N GLU A 148 7.49 -12.57 20.95
CA GLU A 148 6.25 -13.33 20.75
C GLU A 148 5.12 -12.97 21.72
N GLU A 149 5.42 -12.48 22.92
CA GLU A 149 4.39 -11.99 23.85
C GLU A 149 3.75 -10.73 23.28
N GLN A 150 4.58 -9.78 22.82
CA GLN A 150 4.10 -8.57 22.16
C GLN A 150 3.35 -8.89 20.86
N ARG A 151 3.84 -9.82 20.05
CA ARG A 151 3.15 -10.22 18.82
C ARG A 151 1.78 -10.82 19.12
N THR A 152 1.68 -11.63 20.16
CA THR A 152 0.40 -12.24 20.58
C THR A 152 -0.59 -11.17 21.04
N ARG A 153 -0.13 -10.22 21.87
CA ARG A 153 -0.92 -9.05 22.30
C ARG A 153 -1.42 -8.24 21.11
N LEU A 154 -0.53 -7.90 20.17
CA LEU A 154 -0.84 -7.08 18.99
C LEU A 154 -1.79 -7.81 18.02
N ARG A 155 -1.64 -9.12 17.83
CA ARG A 155 -2.60 -9.95 17.07
C ARG A 155 -3.98 -9.92 17.70
N HIS A 156 -4.08 -9.94 19.03
CA HIS A 156 -5.37 -9.82 19.72
C HIS A 156 -6.01 -8.44 19.48
N LEU A 157 -5.22 -7.36 19.54
CA LEU A 157 -5.72 -6.01 19.22
C LEU A 157 -6.23 -5.90 17.77
N LEU A 158 -5.53 -6.54 16.81
CA LEU A 158 -5.95 -6.56 15.41
C LEU A 158 -7.33 -7.20 15.19
N LYS A 159 -7.68 -8.23 15.96
CA LYS A 159 -9.02 -8.83 15.90
C LYS A 159 -10.12 -7.83 16.25
N GLY A 160 -9.84 -6.86 17.12
CA GLY A 160 -10.77 -5.78 17.49
C GLY A 160 -10.72 -4.54 16.57
N LEU A 161 -9.86 -4.56 15.55
CA LEU A 161 -9.66 -3.50 14.56
C LEU A 161 -10.18 -3.90 13.18
N GLY A 162 -9.91 -5.14 12.76
CA GLY A 162 -10.32 -5.66 11.47
C GLY A 162 -11.85 -5.81 11.35
N SER A 163 -12.31 -5.81 10.11
CA SER A 163 -13.69 -6.06 9.72
C SER A 163 -13.71 -7.11 8.61
N GLU A 164 -14.90 -7.60 8.24
CA GLU A 164 -15.02 -8.59 7.15
C GLU A 164 -14.48 -8.06 5.80
N ASP A 165 -14.51 -6.74 5.61
CA ASP A 165 -14.12 -6.05 4.38
C ASP A 165 -12.68 -5.49 4.40
N ALA A 166 -11.97 -5.52 5.53
CA ALA A 166 -10.63 -4.96 5.62
C ALA A 166 -9.80 -5.50 6.79
N SER A 167 -8.49 -5.62 6.56
CA SER A 167 -7.50 -5.99 7.57
C SER A 167 -6.40 -4.94 7.70
N ALA A 168 -5.51 -5.14 8.68
CA ALA A 168 -4.38 -4.24 8.88
C ALA A 168 -3.12 -4.98 9.31
N ILE A 169 -1.97 -4.37 9.02
CA ILE A 169 -0.67 -4.79 9.54
C ILE A 169 -0.17 -3.76 10.55
N ILE A 170 0.13 -4.16 11.79
CA ILE A 170 0.76 -3.26 12.76
C ILE A 170 2.25 -3.07 12.41
N ARG A 171 2.66 -1.81 12.23
CA ARG A 171 4.05 -1.41 11.95
C ARG A 171 4.87 -1.47 13.24
N THR A 172 6.20 -1.56 13.12
CA THR A 172 7.13 -1.54 14.27
C THR A 172 6.94 -0.31 15.17
N VAL A 173 6.63 0.85 14.59
CA VAL A 173 6.35 2.09 15.34
C VAL A 173 5.01 2.08 16.10
N GLY A 174 4.16 1.09 15.82
CA GLY A 174 2.84 0.91 16.43
C GLY A 174 2.83 -0.05 17.63
N VAL A 175 3.96 -0.65 18.01
CA VAL A 175 4.04 -1.67 19.08
C VAL A 175 3.50 -1.18 20.41
N ASP A 176 3.90 0.03 20.83
CA ASP A 176 3.54 0.59 22.14
C ASP A 176 2.27 1.43 22.11
N ARG A 177 1.51 1.38 21.01
CA ARG A 177 0.33 2.23 20.84
C ARG A 177 -0.91 1.60 21.45
N SER A 178 -1.78 2.48 21.95
CA SER A 178 -3.07 2.09 22.49
C SER A 178 -4.03 1.63 21.39
N LEU A 179 -5.01 0.78 21.75
CA LEU A 179 -6.07 0.36 20.82
C LEU A 179 -6.81 1.56 20.21
N THR A 180 -7.02 2.62 21.01
CA THR A 180 -7.69 3.85 20.58
C THR A 180 -6.89 4.58 19.48
N GLU A 181 -5.57 4.71 19.63
CA GLU A 181 -4.71 5.29 18.60
C GLU A 181 -4.71 4.46 17.31
N LEU A 182 -4.61 3.13 17.43
CA LEU A 182 -4.65 2.22 16.29
C LEU A 182 -6.01 2.31 15.56
N LYS A 183 -7.13 2.39 16.31
CA LYS A 183 -8.48 2.53 15.74
C LYS A 183 -8.68 3.84 15.02
N ARG A 184 -8.08 4.92 15.52
CA ARG A 184 -8.10 6.22 14.86
C ARG A 184 -7.34 6.18 13.54
N ASP A 185 -6.14 5.59 13.53
CA ASP A 185 -5.34 5.40 12.31
C ASP A 185 -6.10 4.55 11.27
N PHE A 186 -6.71 3.45 11.70
CA PHE A 186 -7.55 2.59 10.84
C PHE A 186 -8.74 3.33 10.24
N THR A 187 -9.50 4.07 11.06
CA THR A 187 -10.68 4.81 10.60
C THR A 187 -10.30 5.89 9.59
N ASN A 188 -9.19 6.59 9.81
CA ASN A 188 -8.68 7.58 8.87
C ASN A 188 -8.34 6.95 7.52
N LEU A 189 -7.59 5.84 7.51
CA LEU A 189 -7.23 5.13 6.28
C LEU A 189 -8.45 4.55 5.57
N ARG A 190 -9.44 4.05 6.30
CA ARG A 190 -10.71 3.58 5.72
C ARG A 190 -11.46 4.71 5.03
N ARG A 191 -11.48 5.91 5.62
CA ARG A 191 -12.06 7.10 4.96
C ARG A 191 -11.33 7.44 3.67
N THR A 192 -10.00 7.48 3.69
CA THR A 192 -9.19 7.71 2.49
C THR A 192 -9.49 6.65 1.42
N TRP A 193 -9.58 5.38 1.79
CA TRP A 193 -9.95 4.31 0.85
C TRP A 193 -11.35 4.52 0.23
N ASN A 194 -12.33 4.91 1.04
CA ASN A 194 -13.67 5.21 0.55
C ASN A 194 -13.70 6.41 -0.40
N GLU A 195 -12.76 7.34 -0.29
CA GLU A 195 -12.59 8.45 -1.25
C GLU A 195 -11.92 7.96 -2.55
N ILE A 196 -10.93 7.06 -2.47
CA ILE A 196 -10.27 6.45 -3.65
C ILE A 196 -11.23 5.57 -4.47
N LYS A 197 -12.17 4.88 -3.79
CA LYS A 197 -13.11 3.95 -4.45
C LYS A 197 -14.25 4.65 -5.19
N LYS A 198 -14.52 5.93 -4.90
CA LYS A 198 -15.55 6.72 -5.59
C LYS A 198 -15.18 6.97 -7.04
#